data_AF-A0A931RFL6-F1
#
_entry.id   AF-A0A931RFL6-F1
#
_cell.length_a   1.000
_cell.length_b   1.000
_cell.length_c   1.000
_cell.angle_alpha   90.00
_cell.angle_beta   90.00
_cell.angle_gamma   90.00
#
_symmetry.space_group_name_H-M   'P 1'
#
loop_
_entity.id
_entity.type
_entity.pdbx_description
1 polymer ?
#
loop_
_entity_poly.entity_id
_entity_poly.type
_entity_poly.pdbx_seq_one_letter_code
_entity_poly.pdbx_strand_id
1 'polypeptide(L)'
;MSPGDIVFDIETKKSFDEVGGRDKFHLLGVSVLGAYIYGEDKYLTYEEHELPEFERLIKNSGRVIGFNIHHFDLPVLQPYISWNLKDLPTLDLMDDVERGAGFRISLDNLSETTLGARKSGDGLQALRWYKEGKMDEIKKYCLKDVELTKKLYEFGKKEGHVLFYSRDAMGRVAIPVHWGNGNTSSVREILNEGLKTRHSVRIEYSAKPASYSEETSTRLQLVDVYKMFNDTFEAYCHLRQATRIFKLGSVLSARLTNDTYKMIEDVQSSLI
;
A
#
# COMPACT_ATOMS: atom_id res chain seq x y z
N MET A 1 23.65 -7.92 11.02
CA MET A 1 22.89 -7.32 9.90
C MET A 1 21.51 -6.99 10.43
N SER A 2 20.96 -5.81 10.12
CA SER A 2 19.54 -5.56 10.44
C SER A 2 18.71 -6.62 9.72
N PRO A 3 17.76 -7.25 10.39
CA PRO A 3 16.97 -8.27 9.74
C PRO A 3 16.18 -7.70 8.57
N GLY A 4 16.20 -8.41 7.44
CA GLY A 4 15.51 -8.00 6.23
C GLY A 4 13.99 -8.12 6.36
N ASP A 5 13.27 -7.37 5.52
CA ASP A 5 11.83 -7.54 5.35
C ASP A 5 11.52 -8.90 4.69
N ILE A 6 10.34 -9.45 4.95
CA ILE A 6 9.86 -10.66 4.28
C ILE A 6 8.53 -10.35 3.60
N VAL A 7 8.39 -10.70 2.33
CA VAL A 7 7.08 -10.69 1.65
C VAL A 7 6.52 -12.10 1.70
N PHE A 8 5.25 -12.28 2.05
CA PHE A 8 4.65 -13.62 2.03
C PHE A 8 3.17 -13.59 1.62
N ASP A 9 2.69 -14.77 1.27
CA ASP A 9 1.30 -15.09 0.91
C ASP A 9 1.00 -16.54 1.34
N ILE A 10 -0.27 -16.83 1.63
CA ILE A 10 -0.74 -18.15 2.06
C ILE A 10 -1.83 -18.68 1.14
N GLU A 11 -1.64 -19.93 0.71
CA GLU A 11 -2.70 -20.77 0.18
C GLU A 11 -3.27 -21.69 1.26
N THR A 12 -4.59 -21.92 1.21
CA THR A 12 -5.30 -22.67 2.25
C THR A 12 -5.66 -24.09 1.82
N LYS A 13 -5.98 -24.95 2.79
CA LYS A 13 -6.43 -26.33 2.55
C LYS A 13 -7.93 -26.45 2.29
N LYS A 14 -8.70 -25.56 2.91
CA LYS A 14 -10.17 -25.59 2.92
C LYS A 14 -10.71 -24.23 2.51
N SER A 15 -11.88 -24.25 1.88
CA SER A 15 -12.69 -23.06 1.64
C SER A 15 -13.42 -22.58 2.91
N PHE A 16 -13.93 -21.35 2.88
CA PHE A 16 -14.81 -20.83 3.92
C PHE A 16 -16.10 -21.64 4.09
N ASP A 17 -16.63 -22.21 3.00
CA ASP A 17 -17.82 -23.04 3.02
C ASP A 17 -17.55 -24.35 3.80
N GLU A 18 -16.37 -24.93 3.63
CA GLU A 18 -15.96 -26.17 4.31
C GLU A 18 -15.75 -25.99 5.82
N VAL A 19 -15.36 -24.80 6.27
CA VAL A 19 -15.23 -24.49 7.70
C VAL A 19 -16.52 -23.91 8.31
N GLY A 20 -17.51 -23.62 7.47
CA GLY A 20 -18.82 -23.14 7.88
C GLY A 20 -18.83 -21.66 8.28
N GLY A 21 -18.11 -20.81 7.55
CA GLY A 21 -18.18 -19.35 7.72
C GLY A 21 -16.87 -18.61 7.46
N ARG A 22 -17.00 -17.30 7.16
CA ARG A 22 -15.87 -16.38 6.90
C ARG A 22 -15.11 -15.94 8.16
N ASP A 23 -15.66 -16.21 9.34
CA ASP A 23 -15.08 -15.89 10.65
C ASP A 23 -14.10 -16.95 11.17
N LYS A 24 -13.99 -18.10 10.48
CA LYS A 24 -13.24 -19.28 10.92
C LYS A 24 -11.90 -19.46 10.21
N PHE A 25 -11.14 -18.36 10.05
CA PHE A 25 -9.84 -18.35 9.39
C PHE A 25 -8.87 -19.43 9.92
N HIS A 26 -8.81 -19.58 11.25
CA HIS A 26 -7.96 -20.56 11.94
C HIS A 26 -8.28 -22.03 11.59
N LEU A 27 -9.43 -22.33 10.98
CA LEU A 27 -9.81 -23.69 10.58
C LEU A 27 -9.46 -24.04 9.12
N LEU A 28 -9.10 -23.02 8.32
CA LEU A 28 -8.81 -23.19 6.88
C LEU A 28 -7.58 -24.06 6.66
N GLY A 29 -6.58 -23.90 7.54
CA GLY A 29 -5.27 -24.56 7.46
C GLY A 29 -4.44 -24.08 6.28
N VAL A 30 -3.12 -24.15 6.40
CA VAL A 30 -2.16 -23.72 5.38
C VAL A 30 -1.82 -24.90 4.48
N SER A 31 -2.01 -24.78 3.16
CA SER A 31 -1.50 -25.77 2.20
C SER A 31 -0.06 -25.43 1.81
N VAL A 32 0.17 -24.18 1.40
CA VAL A 32 1.50 -23.64 1.07
C VAL A 32 1.60 -22.21 1.58
N LEU A 33 2.75 -21.86 2.14
CA LEU A 33 3.18 -20.50 2.36
C LEU A 33 4.33 -20.18 1.41
N GLY A 34 4.17 -19.14 0.60
CA GLY A 34 5.24 -18.60 -0.25
C GLY A 34 5.88 -17.40 0.44
N ALA A 35 7.21 -17.27 0.33
CA ALA A 35 7.94 -16.15 0.91
C ALA A 35 9.06 -15.66 0.01
N TYR A 36 9.33 -14.35 0.08
CA TYR A 36 10.53 -13.70 -0.44
C TYR A 36 11.28 -13.02 0.70
N ILE A 37 12.59 -13.27 0.80
CA ILE A 37 13.44 -12.77 1.88
C ILE A 37 14.34 -11.65 1.34
N TYR A 38 14.10 -10.42 1.80
CA TYR A 38 15.01 -9.31 1.49
C TYR A 38 16.37 -9.54 2.17
N GLY A 39 17.45 -9.19 1.45
CA GLY A 39 18.83 -9.40 1.89
C GLY A 39 19.45 -10.69 1.37
N GLU A 40 18.66 -11.77 1.26
CA GLU A 40 19.08 -13.03 0.61
C GLU A 40 18.67 -13.10 -0.87
N ASP A 41 17.73 -12.25 -1.31
CA ASP A 41 17.14 -12.25 -2.65
C ASP A 41 16.60 -13.64 -3.06
N LYS A 42 15.90 -14.28 -2.12
CA LYS A 42 15.50 -15.68 -2.23
C LYS A 42 13.99 -15.85 -2.09
N TYR A 43 13.42 -16.66 -2.98
CA TYR A 43 12.07 -17.18 -2.86
C TYR A 43 12.09 -18.57 -2.21
N LEU A 44 11.18 -18.80 -1.28
CA LEU A 44 11.00 -20.06 -0.55
C LEU A 44 9.53 -20.41 -0.46
N THR A 45 9.24 -21.71 -0.37
CA THR A 45 7.91 -22.22 -0.07
C THR A 45 7.98 -23.14 1.12
N TYR A 46 6.95 -23.11 1.96
CA TYR A 46 6.79 -23.98 3.11
C TYR A 46 5.42 -24.66 3.01
N GLU A 47 5.41 -25.98 3.04
CA GLU A 47 4.19 -26.73 3.32
C GLU A 47 3.88 -26.69 4.82
N GLU A 48 2.69 -27.13 5.21
CA GLU A 48 2.22 -27.06 6.60
C GLU A 48 3.22 -27.64 7.62
N HIS A 49 3.86 -28.76 7.29
CA HIS A 49 4.82 -29.43 8.18
C HIS A 49 6.15 -28.66 8.33
N GLU A 50 6.42 -27.70 7.43
CA GLU A 50 7.62 -26.86 7.40
C GLU A 50 7.39 -25.49 8.06
N LEU A 51 6.18 -25.17 8.50
CA LEU A 51 5.86 -23.89 9.16
C LEU A 51 6.66 -23.61 10.45
N PRO A 52 7.09 -24.60 11.25
CA PRO A 52 8.03 -24.34 12.34
C PRO A 52 9.36 -23.74 11.88
N GLU A 53 9.77 -23.96 10.63
CA GLU A 53 10.96 -23.33 10.05
C GLU A 53 10.69 -21.87 9.68
N PHE A 54 9.52 -21.61 9.08
CA PHE A 54 9.07 -20.26 8.78
C PHE A 54 8.90 -19.40 10.04
N GLU A 55 8.40 -19.98 11.14
CA GLU A 55 8.30 -19.29 12.44
C GLU A 55 9.66 -18.75 12.90
N ARG A 56 10.72 -19.56 12.80
CA ARG A 56 12.08 -19.15 13.19
C ARG A 56 12.60 -18.01 12.32
N LEU A 57 12.23 -18.01 11.04
CA LEU A 57 12.59 -16.98 10.09
C LEU A 57 11.88 -15.65 10.41
N ILE A 58 10.55 -15.64 10.54
CA ILE A 58 9.79 -14.40 10.75
C ILE A 58 10.00 -13.78 12.15
N LYS A 59 10.34 -14.59 13.15
CA LYS A 59 10.62 -14.09 14.52
C LYS A 59 11.80 -13.12 14.55
N ASN A 60 12.72 -13.25 13.59
CA ASN A 60 13.90 -12.42 13.47
C ASN A 60 13.83 -11.52 12.24
N SER A 61 12.66 -11.25 11.64
CA SER A 61 12.55 -10.36 10.47
C SER A 61 12.44 -8.88 10.87
N GLY A 62 12.71 -7.97 9.94
CA GLY A 62 12.52 -6.54 10.18
C GLY A 62 11.03 -6.18 10.25
N ARG A 63 10.31 -6.57 9.21
CA ARG A 63 8.84 -6.61 9.15
C ARG A 63 8.38 -7.65 8.13
N VAL A 64 7.11 -7.98 8.20
CA VAL A 64 6.45 -8.82 7.21
C VAL A 64 5.51 -7.98 6.34
N ILE A 65 5.59 -8.17 5.03
CA ILE A 65 4.85 -7.46 4.00
C ILE A 65 3.91 -8.44 3.32
N GLY A 66 2.69 -8.03 3.06
CA GLY A 66 1.78 -8.84 2.25
C GLY A 66 0.56 -8.07 1.81
N PHE A 67 -0.38 -8.76 1.18
CA PHE A 67 -1.59 -8.16 0.63
C PHE A 67 -2.83 -8.73 1.32
N ASN A 68 -3.48 -7.93 2.18
CA ASN A 68 -4.59 -8.35 3.02
C ASN A 68 -4.23 -9.35 4.15
N ILE A 69 -2.97 -9.34 4.58
CA ILE A 69 -2.44 -10.26 5.60
C ILE A 69 -3.07 -10.07 6.98
N HIS A 70 -3.48 -8.85 7.35
CA HIS A 70 -4.09 -8.61 8.66
C HIS A 70 -5.46 -9.30 8.79
N HIS A 71 -6.22 -9.33 7.70
CA HIS A 71 -7.57 -9.88 7.70
C HIS A 71 -7.60 -11.37 7.35
N PHE A 72 -6.57 -11.89 6.69
CA PHE A 72 -6.57 -13.26 6.16
C PHE A 72 -5.37 -14.08 6.64
N ASP A 73 -4.17 -13.80 6.11
CA ASP A 73 -3.00 -14.67 6.26
C ASP A 73 -2.55 -14.83 7.71
N LEU A 74 -2.44 -13.73 8.48
CA LEU A 74 -2.02 -13.82 9.88
C LEU A 74 -3.02 -14.60 10.74
N PRO A 75 -4.35 -14.37 10.65
CA PRO A 75 -5.34 -15.24 11.30
C PRO A 75 -5.25 -16.72 10.91
N VAL A 76 -4.94 -17.02 9.65
CA VAL A 76 -4.76 -18.40 9.17
C VAL A 76 -3.47 -19.03 9.69
N LEU A 77 -2.39 -18.25 9.79
CA LEU A 77 -1.07 -18.69 10.22
C LEU A 77 -0.96 -18.83 11.75
N GLN A 78 -1.71 -18.03 12.51
CA GLN A 78 -1.63 -17.96 13.97
C GLN A 78 -1.65 -19.32 14.70
N PRO A 79 -2.46 -20.33 14.30
CA PRO A 79 -2.47 -21.65 14.94
C PRO A 79 -1.13 -22.40 14.85
N TYR A 80 -0.27 -22.03 13.89
CA TYR A 80 1.03 -22.66 13.65
C TYR A 80 2.19 -21.91 14.32
N ILE A 81 1.93 -20.78 14.97
CA ILE A 81 2.95 -19.90 15.56
C ILE A 81 2.77 -19.87 17.09
N SER A 82 3.88 -20.03 17.82
CA SER A 82 3.89 -20.15 19.28
C SER A 82 3.69 -18.83 20.03
N TRP A 83 3.70 -17.70 19.32
CA TRP A 83 3.55 -16.35 19.86
C TRP A 83 2.51 -15.55 19.06
N ASN A 84 2.06 -14.43 19.62
CA ASN A 84 0.99 -13.63 19.04
C ASN A 84 1.47 -12.83 17.83
N LEU A 85 1.00 -13.18 16.64
CA LEU A 85 1.38 -12.52 15.39
C LEU A 85 0.95 -11.05 15.30
N LYS A 86 0.05 -10.58 16.19
CA LYS A 86 -0.28 -9.15 16.29
C LYS A 86 0.90 -8.30 16.77
N ASP A 87 1.89 -8.91 17.41
CA ASP A 87 3.10 -8.22 17.87
C ASP A 87 4.18 -8.14 16.77
N LEU A 88 3.95 -8.81 15.63
CA LEU A 88 4.85 -8.80 14.49
C LEU A 88 4.78 -7.44 13.77
N PRO A 89 5.91 -6.78 13.49
CA PRO A 89 5.92 -5.61 12.62
C PRO A 89 5.44 -5.98 11.22
N THR A 90 4.39 -5.31 10.75
CA THR A 90 3.73 -5.63 9.48
C THR A 90 3.55 -4.42 8.58
N LEU A 91 3.50 -4.67 7.28
CA LEU A 91 3.00 -3.75 6.26
C LEU A 91 1.98 -4.49 5.41
N ASP A 92 0.70 -4.23 5.65
CA ASP A 92 -0.38 -4.71 4.80
C ASP A 92 -0.66 -3.69 3.68
N LEU A 93 -0.35 -4.05 2.44
CA LEU A 93 -0.54 -3.16 1.29
C LEU A 93 -2.03 -2.83 1.07
N MET A 94 -2.95 -3.73 1.45
CA MET A 94 -4.39 -3.48 1.32
C MET A 94 -4.84 -2.36 2.25
N ASP A 95 -4.33 -2.31 3.48
CA ASP A 95 -4.73 -1.29 4.46
C ASP A 95 -4.41 0.12 3.95
N ASP A 96 -3.24 0.31 3.35
CA ASP A 96 -2.84 1.60 2.79
C ASP A 96 -3.59 1.94 1.50
N VAL A 97 -3.84 0.95 0.65
CA VAL A 97 -4.69 1.12 -0.53
C VAL A 97 -6.11 1.54 -0.13
N GLU A 98 -6.71 0.86 0.84
CA GLU A 98 -8.05 1.16 1.35
C GLU A 98 -8.10 2.55 1.98
N ARG A 99 -7.07 2.94 2.74
CA ARG A 99 -6.93 4.28 3.32
C ARG A 99 -6.84 5.37 2.25
N GLY A 100 -6.06 5.13 1.19
CA GLY A 100 -5.85 6.09 0.10
C GLY A 100 -7.03 6.21 -0.87
N ALA A 101 -7.67 5.09 -1.21
CA ALA A 101 -8.79 5.04 -2.14
C ALA A 101 -10.16 5.26 -1.47
N GLY A 102 -10.28 4.91 -0.19
CA GLY A 102 -11.54 4.86 0.57
C GLY A 102 -12.33 3.56 0.40
N PHE A 103 -11.76 2.57 -0.30
CA PHE A 103 -12.34 1.25 -0.51
C PHE A 103 -11.25 0.24 -0.91
N ARG A 104 -11.55 -1.04 -0.76
CA ARG A 104 -10.63 -2.14 -1.06
C ARG A 104 -10.53 -2.39 -2.56
N ILE A 105 -9.32 -2.66 -3.05
CA ILE A 105 -9.03 -2.94 -4.46
C ILE A 105 -8.24 -4.23 -4.52
N SER A 106 -8.53 -5.11 -5.48
CA SER A 106 -7.83 -6.39 -5.60
C SER A 106 -6.37 -6.23 -6.00
N LEU A 107 -5.53 -7.16 -5.56
CA LEU A 107 -4.13 -7.26 -6.00
C LEU A 107 -4.04 -7.32 -7.52
N ASP A 108 -4.90 -8.11 -8.17
CA ASP A 108 -4.93 -8.25 -9.63
C ASP A 108 -5.15 -6.92 -10.35
N ASN A 109 -6.10 -6.10 -9.89
CA ASN A 109 -6.35 -4.79 -10.49
C ASN A 109 -5.13 -3.86 -10.30
N LEU A 110 -4.55 -3.84 -9.08
CA LEU A 110 -3.37 -3.03 -8.79
C LEU A 110 -2.15 -3.48 -9.59
N SER A 111 -1.87 -4.78 -9.64
CA SER A 111 -0.72 -5.33 -10.34
C SER A 111 -0.86 -5.17 -11.86
N GLU A 112 -2.06 -5.37 -12.41
CA GLU A 112 -2.30 -5.15 -13.83
C GLU A 112 -2.11 -3.68 -14.18
N THR A 113 -2.72 -2.77 -13.42
CA THR A 113 -2.72 -1.36 -13.77
C THR A 113 -1.37 -0.69 -13.49
N THR A 114 -0.70 -1.07 -12.40
CA THR A 114 0.58 -0.49 -11.99
C THR A 114 1.76 -1.11 -12.73
N LEU A 115 1.78 -2.44 -12.85
CA LEU A 115 2.95 -3.19 -13.33
C LEU A 115 2.75 -3.78 -14.73
N GLY A 116 1.55 -3.73 -15.29
CA GLY A 116 1.21 -4.44 -16.54
C GLY A 116 1.18 -5.97 -16.36
N ALA A 117 1.07 -6.46 -15.13
CA ALA A 117 1.14 -7.88 -14.80
C ALA A 117 -0.15 -8.36 -14.14
N ARG A 118 -0.83 -9.32 -14.77
CA ARG A 118 -2.03 -9.95 -14.22
C ARG A 118 -1.69 -11.11 -13.29
N LYS A 119 -2.60 -11.37 -12.35
CA LYS A 119 -2.62 -12.61 -11.60
C LYS A 119 -2.95 -13.76 -12.56
N SER A 120 -2.21 -14.87 -12.49
CA SER A 120 -2.35 -15.99 -13.42
C SER A 120 -3.39 -17.03 -12.99
N GLY A 121 -4.07 -16.84 -11.85
CA GLY A 121 -5.01 -17.83 -11.33
C GLY A 121 -5.98 -17.27 -10.28
N ASP A 122 -6.97 -18.10 -9.96
CA ASP A 122 -8.03 -17.85 -8.99
C ASP A 122 -7.74 -18.67 -7.72
N GLY A 123 -7.97 -18.11 -6.53
CA GLY A 123 -7.79 -18.82 -5.26
C GLY A 123 -8.63 -20.11 -5.16
N LEU A 124 -9.75 -20.18 -5.90
CA LEU A 124 -10.52 -21.43 -6.02
C LEU A 124 -9.75 -22.55 -6.74
N GLN A 125 -8.77 -22.22 -7.59
CA GLN A 125 -7.93 -23.19 -8.27
C GLN A 125 -6.91 -23.84 -7.34
N ALA A 126 -6.32 -23.07 -6.41
CA ALA A 126 -5.40 -23.60 -5.40
C ALA A 126 -6.08 -24.65 -4.51
N LEU A 127 -7.33 -24.39 -4.10
CA LEU A 127 -8.15 -25.34 -3.34
C LEU A 127 -8.42 -26.64 -4.12
N ARG A 128 -8.66 -26.56 -5.44
CA ARG A 128 -8.82 -27.75 -6.29
C ARG A 128 -7.52 -28.54 -6.40
N TRP A 129 -6.40 -27.86 -6.65
CA TRP A 129 -5.09 -28.51 -6.71
C TRP A 129 -4.72 -29.21 -5.40
N TYR A 130 -5.08 -28.64 -4.26
CA TYR A 130 -4.85 -29.29 -2.96
C TYR A 130 -5.62 -30.61 -2.85
N LYS A 131 -6.90 -30.63 -3.25
CA LYS A 131 -7.72 -31.85 -3.29
C LYS A 131 -7.17 -32.90 -4.26
N GLU A 132 -6.51 -32.45 -5.32
CA GLU A 132 -5.87 -33.31 -6.33
C GLU A 132 -4.42 -33.70 -5.97
N GLY A 133 -3.87 -33.22 -4.85
CA GLY A 133 -2.47 -33.46 -4.45
C GLY A 133 -1.42 -32.75 -5.32
N LYS A 134 -1.81 -31.74 -6.12
CA LYS A 134 -0.94 -31.00 -7.04
C LYS A 134 -0.16 -29.88 -6.33
N MET A 135 0.66 -30.24 -5.35
CA MET A 135 1.38 -29.29 -4.50
C MET A 135 2.32 -28.34 -5.26
N ASP A 136 2.99 -28.83 -6.30
CA ASP A 136 3.91 -28.00 -7.11
C ASP A 136 3.19 -26.85 -7.84
N GLU A 137 1.94 -27.04 -8.24
CA GLU A 137 1.14 -26.00 -8.88
C GLU A 137 0.71 -24.92 -7.87
N ILE A 138 0.37 -25.34 -6.65
CA ILE A 138 0.08 -24.41 -5.53
C ILE A 138 1.34 -23.61 -5.18
N LYS A 139 2.51 -24.26 -5.08
CA LYS A 139 3.79 -23.60 -4.82
C LYS A 139 4.13 -22.54 -5.86
N LYS A 140 4.02 -22.87 -7.15
CA LYS A 140 4.27 -21.91 -8.24
C LYS A 140 3.30 -20.73 -8.19
N TYR A 141 2.03 -21.00 -7.92
CA TYR A 141 0.99 -19.98 -7.86
C TYR A 141 1.18 -19.04 -6.67
N CYS A 142 1.43 -19.58 -5.47
CA CYS A 142 1.69 -18.78 -4.27
C CYS A 142 2.95 -17.91 -4.43
N LEU A 143 4.04 -18.46 -4.98
CA LEU A 143 5.23 -17.65 -5.29
C LEU A 143 4.97 -16.55 -6.31
N LYS A 144 4.01 -16.73 -7.23
CA LYS A 144 3.62 -15.70 -8.17
C LYS A 144 2.93 -14.53 -7.47
N ASP A 145 2.06 -14.81 -6.52
CA ASP A 145 1.39 -13.79 -5.72
C ASP A 145 2.39 -13.04 -4.81
N VAL A 146 3.36 -13.75 -4.24
CA VAL A 146 4.50 -13.13 -3.53
C VAL A 146 5.31 -12.21 -4.46
N GLU A 147 5.62 -12.66 -5.68
CA GLU A 147 6.35 -11.86 -6.66
C GLU A 147 5.58 -10.57 -7.04
N LEU A 148 4.27 -10.68 -7.29
CA LEU A 148 3.42 -9.52 -7.61
C LEU A 148 3.34 -8.56 -6.44
N THR A 149 3.15 -9.07 -5.23
CA THR A 149 3.12 -8.28 -3.99
C THR A 149 4.44 -7.56 -3.76
N LYS A 150 5.58 -8.25 -3.91
CA LYS A 150 6.92 -7.67 -3.84
C LYS A 150 7.10 -6.53 -4.84
N LYS A 151 6.78 -6.77 -6.12
CA LYS A 151 6.93 -5.77 -7.18
C LYS A 151 6.02 -4.56 -6.95
N LEU A 152 4.80 -4.78 -6.49
CA LEU A 152 3.87 -3.70 -6.16
C LEU A 152 4.42 -2.85 -5.01
N TYR A 153 4.87 -3.49 -3.93
CA TYR A 153 5.53 -2.82 -2.81
C TYR A 153 6.75 -2.01 -3.26
N GLU A 154 7.63 -2.59 -4.08
CA GLU A 154 8.83 -1.90 -4.59
C GLU A 154 8.48 -0.70 -5.46
N PHE A 155 7.47 -0.83 -6.32
CA PHE A 155 6.95 0.28 -7.10
C PHE A 155 6.42 1.38 -6.18
N GLY A 156 5.49 1.08 -5.28
CA GLY A 156 4.90 2.09 -4.39
C GLY A 156 5.91 2.72 -3.44
N LYS A 157 6.92 1.96 -2.99
CA LYS A 157 8.05 2.45 -2.21
C LYS A 157 8.89 3.47 -2.97
N LYS A 158 9.11 3.26 -4.27
CA LYS A 158 9.91 4.13 -5.13
C LYS A 158 9.13 5.34 -5.63
N GLU A 159 7.89 5.14 -6.07
CA GLU A 159 7.08 6.13 -6.77
C GLU A 159 6.11 6.88 -5.84
N GLY A 160 5.92 6.42 -4.59
CA GLY A 160 5.01 7.04 -3.62
C GLY A 160 3.53 6.86 -3.93
N HIS A 161 3.19 6.06 -4.94
CA HIS A 161 1.83 5.73 -5.33
C HIS A 161 1.76 4.38 -6.04
N VAL A 162 0.55 3.84 -6.15
CA VAL A 162 0.19 2.72 -7.02
C VAL A 162 -0.99 3.10 -7.89
N LEU A 163 -1.26 2.35 -8.95
CA LEU A 163 -2.35 2.62 -9.88
C LEU A 163 -3.40 1.51 -9.80
N PHE A 164 -4.67 1.88 -9.96
CA PHE A 164 -5.76 0.94 -10.21
C PHE A 164 -6.65 1.43 -11.34
N TYR A 165 -7.31 0.50 -12.03
CA TYR A 165 -8.33 0.82 -13.01
C TYR A 165 -9.67 1.03 -12.32
N SER A 166 -10.20 2.24 -12.43
CA SER A 166 -11.54 2.59 -11.96
C SER A 166 -12.53 2.48 -13.11
N ARG A 167 -13.57 1.66 -12.91
CA ARG A 167 -14.69 1.59 -13.85
C ARG A 167 -15.48 2.89 -13.87
N ASP A 168 -15.64 3.52 -12.70
CA ASP A 168 -16.33 4.79 -12.59
C ASP A 168 -15.56 5.90 -13.29
N ALA A 169 -14.23 5.97 -13.17
CA ALA A 169 -13.46 6.97 -13.91
C ALA A 169 -13.11 6.55 -15.35
N MET A 170 -13.55 5.36 -15.78
CA MET A 170 -13.17 4.70 -17.03
C MET A 170 -11.66 4.76 -17.35
N GLY A 171 -10.81 4.66 -16.33
CA GLY A 171 -9.38 4.95 -16.49
C GLY A 171 -8.53 4.61 -15.28
N ARG A 172 -7.23 4.89 -15.42
CA ARG A 172 -6.25 4.66 -14.35
C ARG A 172 -6.35 5.76 -13.30
N VAL A 173 -6.24 5.36 -12.04
CA VAL A 173 -6.29 6.23 -10.88
C VAL A 173 -5.10 5.96 -9.97
N ALA A 174 -4.39 7.02 -9.59
CA ALA A 174 -3.26 6.94 -8.67
C ALA A 174 -3.73 6.98 -7.22
N ILE A 175 -3.32 5.97 -6.45
CA ILE A 175 -3.48 5.87 -5.01
C ILE A 175 -2.13 6.15 -4.36
N PRO A 176 -2.04 7.24 -3.59
CA PRO A 176 -0.86 7.55 -2.81
C PRO A 176 -0.59 6.45 -1.77
N VAL A 177 0.66 6.03 -1.67
CA VAL A 177 1.13 5.06 -0.67
C VAL A 177 2.45 5.52 -0.06
N HIS A 178 2.73 5.06 1.16
CA HIS A 178 3.84 5.57 1.95
C HIS A 178 4.75 4.46 2.46
N TRP A 179 5.24 3.65 1.52
CA TRP A 179 6.00 2.44 1.82
C TRP A 179 7.52 2.65 1.90
N GLY A 180 8.00 3.81 1.44
CA GLY A 180 9.38 4.25 1.56
C GLY A 180 9.63 5.07 2.83
N ASN A 181 10.88 5.08 3.29
CA ASN A 181 11.34 5.69 4.54
C ASN A 181 11.24 7.23 4.59
N GLY A 182 10.46 7.89 3.74
CA GLY A 182 10.45 9.35 3.69
C GLY A 182 9.39 10.00 2.82
N ASN A 183 8.13 9.56 2.80
CA ASN A 183 7.09 10.24 2.00
C ASN A 183 5.93 10.89 2.78
N THR A 184 5.39 10.33 3.88
CA THR A 184 4.28 11.03 4.60
C THR A 184 4.78 12.07 5.58
N SER A 185 5.77 11.69 6.41
CA SER A 185 6.40 12.61 7.34
C SER A 185 7.09 13.72 6.57
N SER A 186 7.78 13.41 5.45
CA SER A 186 8.44 14.42 4.61
C SER A 186 7.45 15.37 3.93
N VAL A 187 6.32 14.88 3.37
CA VAL A 187 5.34 15.77 2.74
C VAL A 187 4.73 16.70 3.77
N ARG A 188 4.30 16.17 4.93
CA ARG A 188 3.76 17.00 6.01
C ARG A 188 4.80 17.97 6.57
N GLU A 189 6.05 17.53 6.74
CA GLU A 189 7.18 18.35 7.19
C GLU A 189 7.47 19.48 6.19
N ILE A 190 7.56 19.18 4.90
CA ILE A 190 7.81 20.17 3.83
C ILE A 190 6.66 21.18 3.75
N LEU A 191 5.40 20.72 3.87
CA LEU A 191 4.24 21.62 3.89
C LEU A 191 4.24 22.51 5.15
N ASN A 192 4.57 21.96 6.33
CA ASN A 192 4.74 22.73 7.55
C ASN A 192 5.92 23.71 7.45
N GLU A 193 7.01 23.32 6.80
CA GLU A 193 8.16 24.18 6.57
C GLU A 193 7.81 25.32 5.62
N GLY A 194 7.07 25.06 4.53
CA GLY A 194 6.54 26.09 3.64
C GLY A 194 5.59 27.05 4.34
N LEU A 195 4.73 26.53 5.22
CA LEU A 195 3.87 27.36 6.07
C LEU A 195 4.69 28.24 7.02
N LYS A 196 5.67 27.67 7.72
CA LYS A 196 6.50 28.35 8.72
C LYS A 196 7.44 29.40 8.10
N THR A 197 8.06 29.06 6.98
CA THR A 197 9.07 29.90 6.31
C THR A 197 8.48 30.82 5.25
N ARG A 198 7.17 30.72 4.98
CA ARG A 198 6.45 31.47 3.95
C ARG A 198 6.96 31.23 2.53
N HIS A 199 7.47 30.03 2.27
CA HIS A 199 7.85 29.59 0.94
C HIS A 199 6.72 28.79 0.29
N SER A 200 6.50 29.02 -0.99
CA SER A 200 5.60 28.22 -1.79
C SER A 200 6.12 26.78 -1.89
N VAL A 201 5.20 25.84 -2.00
CA VAL A 201 5.52 24.41 -2.12
C VAL A 201 5.03 23.92 -3.47
N ARG A 202 5.89 23.25 -4.22
CA ARG A 202 5.47 22.49 -5.39
C ARG A 202 5.00 21.12 -4.92
N ILE A 203 3.74 20.81 -5.16
CA ILE A 203 3.14 19.51 -4.85
C ILE A 203 2.80 18.76 -6.13
N GLU A 204 2.98 17.45 -6.09
CA GLU A 204 2.40 16.55 -7.05
C GLU A 204 1.12 15.98 -6.46
N TYR A 205 -0.04 16.35 -7.03
CA TYR A 205 -1.34 16.05 -6.43
C TYR A 205 -2.14 15.10 -7.30
N SER A 206 -2.58 13.98 -6.72
CA SER A 206 -3.56 13.07 -7.33
C SER A 206 -4.96 13.68 -7.20
N ALA A 207 -5.44 14.29 -8.29
CA ALA A 207 -6.79 14.84 -8.34
C ALA A 207 -7.75 13.81 -8.91
N LYS A 208 -8.94 13.65 -8.29
CA LYS A 208 -10.04 12.95 -8.96
C LYS A 208 -10.32 13.64 -10.32
N PRO A 209 -10.49 12.87 -11.40
CA PRO A 209 -10.74 13.44 -12.72
C PRO A 209 -12.02 14.28 -12.71
N ALA A 210 -12.03 15.36 -13.48
CA ALA A 210 -13.16 16.30 -13.53
C ALA A 210 -14.34 15.75 -14.35
N SER A 211 -14.08 14.73 -15.18
CA SER A 211 -15.08 14.02 -15.97
C SER A 211 -14.71 12.53 -16.08
N TYR A 212 -15.72 11.71 -16.35
CA TYR A 212 -15.65 10.25 -16.47
C TYR A 212 -14.76 9.75 -17.63
N SER A 213 -14.26 10.64 -18.48
CA SER A 213 -13.41 10.31 -19.64
C SER A 213 -11.96 10.78 -19.50
N GLU A 214 -11.61 11.45 -18.40
CA GLU A 214 -10.23 11.86 -18.11
C GLU A 214 -9.55 10.81 -17.24
N GLU A 215 -8.38 10.32 -17.65
CA GLU A 215 -7.48 9.61 -16.74
C GLU A 215 -7.18 10.49 -15.52
N THR A 216 -6.94 9.87 -14.36
CA THR A 216 -6.56 10.60 -13.16
C THR A 216 -5.24 11.29 -13.41
N SER A 217 -5.31 12.58 -13.74
CA SER A 217 -4.15 13.40 -14.02
C SER A 217 -3.50 13.75 -12.70
N THR A 218 -2.32 13.19 -12.48
CA THR A 218 -1.38 13.75 -11.54
C THR A 218 -1.03 15.17 -12.00
N ARG A 219 -1.25 16.16 -11.13
CA ARG A 219 -1.03 17.57 -11.46
C ARG A 219 0.04 18.14 -10.54
N LEU A 220 1.11 18.65 -11.16
CA LEU A 220 2.06 19.51 -10.47
C LEU A 220 1.37 20.86 -10.20
N GLN A 221 1.32 21.25 -8.94
CA GLN A 221 0.73 22.50 -8.49
C GLN A 221 1.72 23.26 -7.61
N LEU A 222 1.81 24.57 -7.81
CA LEU A 222 2.44 25.46 -6.85
C LEU A 222 1.37 25.92 -5.86
N VAL A 223 1.64 25.78 -4.57
CA VAL A 223 0.70 26.14 -3.50
C VAL A 223 1.36 26.95 -2.39
N ASP A 224 0.61 27.91 -1.86
CA ASP A 224 1.01 28.69 -0.68
C ASP A 224 0.21 28.18 0.52
N VAL A 225 0.86 27.46 1.43
CA VAL A 225 0.18 26.76 2.53
C VAL A 225 -0.21 27.75 3.62
N TYR A 226 -1.51 27.85 3.91
CA TYR A 226 -2.04 28.79 4.89
C TYR A 226 -2.33 28.14 6.23
N LYS A 227 -2.79 26.89 6.22
CA LYS A 227 -3.16 26.17 7.43
C LYS A 227 -3.04 24.66 7.25
N MET A 228 -2.56 23.99 8.29
CA MET A 228 -2.44 22.53 8.34
C MET A 228 -3.48 21.95 9.31
N PHE A 229 -4.14 20.88 8.90
CA PHE A 229 -5.05 20.07 9.73
C PHE A 229 -4.52 18.63 9.82
N ASN A 230 -5.28 17.70 10.41
CA ASN A 230 -4.86 16.30 10.48
C ASN A 230 -4.75 15.67 9.08
N ASP A 231 -5.83 15.65 8.31
CA ASP A 231 -5.86 14.94 7.01
C ASP A 231 -5.93 15.87 5.79
N THR A 232 -5.96 17.19 6.03
CA THR A 232 -6.08 18.21 5.00
C THR A 232 -5.18 19.41 5.29
N PHE A 233 -5.00 20.25 4.28
CA PHE A 233 -4.40 21.57 4.43
C PHE A 233 -5.10 22.57 3.53
N GLU A 234 -5.13 23.82 3.97
CA GLU A 234 -5.64 24.95 3.21
C GLU A 234 -4.46 25.67 2.56
N ALA A 235 -4.55 25.92 1.25
CA ALA A 235 -3.51 26.61 0.51
C ALA A 235 -4.06 27.39 -0.67
N TYR A 236 -3.39 28.50 -1.04
CA TYR A 236 -3.66 29.17 -2.30
C TYR A 236 -3.10 28.35 -3.46
N CYS A 237 -3.96 27.98 -4.40
CA CYS A 237 -3.60 27.20 -5.57
C CYS A 237 -3.33 28.14 -6.75
N HIS A 238 -2.06 28.30 -7.14
CA HIS A 238 -1.68 29.19 -8.24
C HIS A 238 -2.29 28.78 -9.59
N LEU A 239 -2.48 27.48 -9.82
CA LEU A 239 -3.13 26.97 -11.04
C LEU A 239 -4.62 27.37 -11.12
N ARG A 240 -5.31 27.45 -9.98
CA ARG A 240 -6.75 27.78 -9.91
C ARG A 240 -7.03 29.21 -9.48
N GLN A 241 -5.98 29.95 -9.13
CA GLN A 241 -6.04 31.32 -8.61
C GLN A 241 -7.05 31.48 -7.47
N ALA A 242 -7.07 30.50 -6.56
CA ALA A 242 -8.02 30.45 -5.46
C ALA A 242 -7.48 29.63 -4.28
N THR A 243 -7.90 29.99 -3.07
CA THR A 243 -7.68 29.19 -1.87
C THR A 243 -8.51 27.91 -1.93
N ARG A 244 -7.90 26.77 -1.63
CA ARG A 244 -8.54 25.46 -1.67
C ARG A 244 -8.09 24.60 -0.49
N ILE A 245 -8.94 23.62 -0.17
CA ILE A 245 -8.60 22.55 0.76
C ILE A 245 -8.09 21.35 -0.05
N PHE A 246 -6.90 20.91 0.29
CA PHE A 246 -6.23 19.74 -0.27
C PHE A 246 -6.26 18.60 0.75
N LYS A 247 -6.42 17.37 0.26
CA LYS A 247 -6.25 16.18 1.10
C LYS A 247 -4.77 15.86 1.20
N LEU A 248 -4.23 15.79 2.42
CA LEU A 248 -2.83 15.46 2.63
C LEU A 248 -2.49 14.10 2.03
N GLY A 249 -3.40 13.13 2.23
CA GLY A 249 -3.28 11.81 1.63
C GLY A 249 -3.13 11.86 0.11
N SER A 250 -3.72 12.83 -0.60
CA SER A 250 -3.67 12.93 -2.07
C SER A 250 -2.39 13.58 -2.63
N VAL A 251 -1.45 14.01 -1.78
CA VAL A 251 -0.16 14.57 -2.20
C VAL A 251 0.84 13.43 -2.38
N LEU A 252 1.29 13.21 -3.61
CA LEU A 252 2.26 12.16 -3.96
C LEU A 252 3.68 12.56 -3.57
N SER A 253 4.02 13.84 -3.77
CA SER A 253 5.31 14.41 -3.40
C SER A 253 5.19 15.92 -3.14
N ALA A 254 6.10 16.47 -2.35
CA ALA A 254 6.18 17.89 -2.07
C ALA A 254 7.64 18.36 -2.12
N ARG A 255 7.87 19.59 -2.58
CA ARG A 255 9.18 20.23 -2.59
C ARG A 255 9.04 21.72 -2.28
N LEU A 256 9.79 22.20 -1.30
CA LEU A 256 9.91 23.63 -0.99
C LEU A 256 10.52 24.37 -2.19
N THR A 257 9.97 25.53 -2.55
CA THR A 257 10.57 26.41 -3.57
C THR A 257 11.28 27.60 -2.90
N ASN A 258 11.96 28.40 -3.71
CA ASN A 258 12.56 29.67 -3.26
C ASN A 258 11.56 30.83 -3.37
N ASP A 259 10.36 30.59 -3.89
CA ASP A 259 9.32 31.61 -4.02
C ASP A 259 8.68 31.83 -2.65
N THR A 260 8.42 33.08 -2.29
CA THR A 260 7.79 33.43 -1.02
C THR A 260 6.46 34.13 -1.24
N TYR A 261 5.56 34.00 -0.26
CA TYR A 261 4.25 34.65 -0.28
C TYR A 261 3.99 35.36 1.05
N LYS A 262 3.05 36.31 1.03
CA LYS A 262 2.57 37.02 2.22
C LYS A 262 1.16 36.58 2.55
N MET A 263 0.84 36.50 3.84
CA MET A 263 -0.53 36.29 4.28
C MET A 263 -1.29 37.61 4.27
N ILE A 264 -2.61 37.54 4.09
CA ILE A 264 -3.48 38.73 4.16
C ILE A 264 -3.36 39.42 5.53
N GLU A 265 -3.16 38.64 6.59
CA GLU A 265 -2.93 39.12 7.96
C GLU A 265 -1.63 39.96 8.07
N ASP A 266 -0.59 39.62 7.31
CA ASP A 266 0.68 40.36 7.29
C ASP A 266 0.50 41.75 6.66
N VAL A 267 -0.38 41.87 5.66
CA VAL A 267 -0.65 43.13 4.93
C VAL A 267 -1.37 44.14 5.82
N GLN A 268 -2.27 43.68 6.70
CA GLN A 268 -2.97 44.54 7.65
C GLN A 268 -2.04 45.03 8.78
N SER A 269 -1.05 44.22 9.19
CA SER A 269 -0.05 44.63 10.19
C SER A 269 0.98 45.64 9.66
N SER A 270 1.20 45.68 8.33
CA SER A 270 2.11 46.62 7.67
C SER A 270 1.51 48.00 7.37
N LEU A 271 0.22 48.19 7.66
CA LEU A 271 -0.54 49.43 7.46
C LEU A 271 -0.82 50.17 8.79
N ILE A 272 -0.18 49.76 9.89
CA ILE A 272 -0.25 50.38 11.21
C ILE A 272 1.13 50.93 11.59
#